data_AF-A0A552M015-F1
#
_entry.id   AF-A0A552M015-F1
#
_cell.length_a   1.000
_cell.length_b   1.000
_cell.length_c   1.000
_cell.angle_alpha   90.00
_cell.angle_beta   90.00
_cell.angle_gamma   90.00
#
_symmetry.space_group_name_H-M   'P 1'
#
loop_
_entity.id
_entity.type
_entity.pdbx_description
1 polymer ?
#
loop_
_entity_poly.entity_id
_entity_poly.type
_entity_poly.pdbx_seq_one_letter_code
_entity_poly.pdbx_strand_id
1 'polypeptide(L)'
;ESTAKKDKEEKKLIYQNRLRVTEYFWYDPFDPEDLAGHRLEGGVYKSLTPDAQGKFSSEILGLVLVRWQGIYGDEQEPITWLRWATPEGQLLPTIEELAEQEKLRAERLAAKLRALGVEVDDSV
;
A
#
# COMPACT_ATOMS: atom_id res chain seq x y z
N GLU A 1 -20.07 17.55 7.87
CA GLU A 1 -18.69 18.00 7.58
C GLU A 1 -17.94 16.84 6.92
N SER A 2 -17.37 17.05 5.74
CA SER A 2 -16.61 16.01 5.01
C SER A 2 -15.17 15.96 5.53
N THR A 3 -14.62 14.75 5.70
CA THR A 3 -13.22 14.48 6.11
C THR A 3 -12.20 15.13 5.17
N ALA A 4 -12.56 15.33 3.90
CA ALA A 4 -11.68 15.91 2.88
C ALA A 4 -11.12 17.30 3.25
N LYS A 5 -11.91 18.16 3.93
CA LYS A 5 -11.44 19.51 4.29
C LYS A 5 -10.44 19.49 5.45
N LYS A 6 -10.65 18.62 6.44
CA LYS A 6 -9.76 18.46 7.61
C LYS A 6 -8.41 17.84 7.22
N ASP A 7 -8.40 16.97 6.22
CA ASP A 7 -7.19 16.29 5.74
C ASP A 7 -6.25 17.23 4.97
N LYS A 8 -6.82 18.08 4.10
CA LYS A 8 -6.03 18.94 3.19
C LYS A 8 -5.46 20.19 3.85
N GLU A 9 -6.05 20.67 4.94
CA GLU A 9 -5.62 21.90 5.63
C GLU A 9 -4.98 21.62 7.00
N GLU A 10 -5.70 20.98 7.92
CA GLU A 10 -5.24 20.83 9.31
C GLU A 10 -4.21 19.71 9.48
N LYS A 11 -4.49 18.51 8.96
CA LYS A 11 -3.58 17.36 9.10
C LYS A 11 -2.25 17.61 8.41
N LYS A 12 -2.28 18.23 7.22
CA LYS A 12 -1.07 18.64 6.51
C LYS A 12 -0.18 19.55 7.36
N LEU A 13 -0.74 20.53 8.05
CA LEU A 13 0.02 21.42 8.95
C LEU A 13 0.57 20.67 10.18
N ILE A 14 -0.17 19.72 10.74
CA ILE A 14 0.30 18.89 11.86
C ILE A 14 1.47 18.00 11.42
N TYR A 15 1.31 17.29 10.29
CA TYR A 15 2.36 16.43 9.73
C TYR A 15 3.61 17.22 9.37
N GLN A 16 3.47 18.44 8.85
CA GLN A 16 4.59 19.31 8.52
C GLN A 16 5.27 19.88 9.77
N ASN A 17 4.51 20.58 10.61
CA ASN A 17 5.08 21.48 11.62
C ASN A 17 5.35 20.78 12.96
N ARG A 18 4.65 19.67 13.26
CA ARG A 18 4.77 18.95 14.54
C ARG A 18 5.44 17.58 14.36
N LEU A 19 4.86 16.72 13.52
CA LEU A 19 5.33 15.33 13.38
C LEU A 19 6.51 15.19 12.42
N ARG A 20 6.70 16.17 11.52
CA ARG A 20 7.77 16.20 10.51
C ARG A 20 7.84 14.91 9.69
N VAL A 21 6.68 14.40 9.27
CA VAL A 21 6.60 13.21 8.41
C VAL A 21 7.27 13.55 7.08
N THR A 22 8.26 12.76 6.66
CA THR A 22 9.12 13.15 5.52
C THR A 22 8.37 13.14 4.19
N GLU A 23 7.47 12.18 3.97
CA GLU A 23 6.61 12.13 2.79
C GLU A 23 5.16 11.87 3.21
N TYR A 24 4.23 12.65 2.65
CA TYR A 24 2.81 12.59 2.97
C TYR A 24 1.99 12.50 1.69
N PHE A 25 1.11 11.50 1.61
CA PHE A 25 0.24 11.24 0.47
C PHE A 25 -1.21 11.17 0.94
N TRP A 26 -2.15 11.60 0.09
CA TRP A 26 -3.58 11.37 0.28
C TRP A 26 -4.23 10.96 -1.03
N TYR A 27 -5.36 10.27 -0.93
CA TYR A 27 -6.14 9.80 -2.06
C TYR A 27 -7.61 9.70 -1.69
N ASP A 28 -8.49 10.23 -2.54
CA ASP A 28 -9.93 9.94 -2.48
C ASP A 28 -10.29 8.84 -3.49
N PRO A 29 -10.74 7.65 -3.04
CA PRO A 29 -11.15 6.58 -3.96
C PRO A 29 -12.42 6.92 -4.77
N PHE A 30 -13.18 7.94 -4.36
CA PHE A 30 -14.39 8.40 -5.06
C PHE A 30 -14.15 9.62 -5.97
N ASP A 31 -12.98 10.25 -5.86
CA ASP A 31 -12.48 11.27 -6.79
C ASP A 31 -11.05 10.90 -7.25
N PRO A 32 -10.91 10.16 -8.36
CA PRO A 32 -9.62 9.64 -8.81
C PRO A 32 -8.53 10.69 -9.04
N GLU A 33 -8.93 11.94 -9.31
CA GLU A 33 -8.03 13.07 -9.51
C GLU A 33 -7.51 13.65 -8.18
N ASP A 34 -8.17 13.36 -7.06
CA ASP A 34 -7.75 13.79 -5.72
C ASP A 34 -6.68 12.89 -5.11
N LEU A 35 -5.55 12.81 -5.81
CA LEU A 35 -4.32 12.18 -5.36
C LEU A 35 -3.23 13.24 -5.29
N ALA A 36 -2.62 13.41 -4.12
CA ALA A 36 -1.44 14.26 -4.00
C ALA A 36 -0.36 13.61 -3.13
N GLY A 37 0.88 13.92 -3.47
CA GLY A 37 2.06 13.60 -2.67
C GLY A 37 2.82 14.85 -2.30
N HIS A 38 3.42 14.86 -1.12
CA HIS A 38 4.24 15.94 -0.62
C HIS A 38 5.49 15.40 0.06
N ARG A 39 6.62 16.10 -0.09
CA ARG A 39 7.87 15.82 0.61
C ARG A 39 8.29 17.01 1.47
N LEU A 40 8.73 16.74 2.69
CA LEU A 40 9.18 17.75 3.64
C LEU A 40 10.60 18.19 3.27
N GLU A 41 10.74 19.44 2.82
CA GLU A 41 12.02 20.03 2.45
C GLU A 41 12.19 21.39 3.13
N GLY A 42 13.28 21.56 3.89
CA GLY A 42 13.50 22.80 4.65
C GLY A 42 12.39 23.11 5.68
N GLY A 43 11.68 22.07 6.16
CA GLY A 43 10.59 22.21 7.12
C GLY A 43 9.23 22.56 6.50
N VAL A 44 9.12 22.59 5.17
CA VAL A 44 7.87 22.86 4.46
C VAL A 44 7.59 21.76 3.44
N TYR A 45 6.32 21.38 3.29
CA TYR A 45 5.92 20.41 2.29
C TYR A 45 5.96 21.01 0.88
N LYS A 46 6.73 20.37 0.00
CA LYS A 46 6.70 20.60 -1.45
C LYS A 46 5.90 19.49 -2.12
N SER A 47 5.10 19.85 -3.12
CA SER A 47 4.35 18.87 -3.92
C SER A 47 5.28 17.99 -4.73
N LEU A 48 4.99 16.70 -4.73
CA LEU A 48 5.57 15.74 -5.65
C LEU A 48 4.73 15.70 -6.92
N THR A 49 5.37 15.52 -8.06
CA THR A 49 4.69 15.32 -9.34
C THR A 49 4.69 13.84 -9.66
N PRO A 50 3.53 13.23 -9.97
CA PRO A 50 3.51 11.85 -10.41
C PRO A 50 4.18 11.70 -11.78
N ASP A 51 4.61 10.48 -12.10
CA ASP A 51 5.12 10.15 -13.43
C ASP A 51 4.00 10.11 -14.50
N ALA A 52 4.36 9.81 -15.74
CA ALA A 52 3.42 9.70 -16.86
C ALA A 52 2.33 8.62 -16.67
N GLN A 53 2.50 7.71 -15.72
CA GLN A 53 1.55 6.67 -15.35
C GLN A 53 0.77 7.01 -14.08
N GLY A 54 0.93 8.23 -13.54
CA GLY A 54 0.23 8.67 -12.33
C GLY A 54 0.83 8.12 -11.03
N LYS A 55 2.06 7.62 -11.05
CA LYS A 55 2.72 6.98 -9.90
C LYS A 55 3.61 7.95 -9.14
N PHE A 56 3.77 7.75 -7.83
CA PHE A 56 4.71 8.52 -7.00
C PHE A 56 5.88 7.67 -6.56
N SER A 57 7.10 8.16 -6.78
CA SER A 57 8.30 7.49 -6.28
C SER A 57 8.66 8.02 -4.89
N SER A 58 8.81 7.11 -3.93
CA SER A 58 9.39 7.40 -2.61
C SER A 58 10.86 7.03 -2.63
N GLU A 59 11.74 8.03 -2.61
CA GLU A 59 13.19 7.81 -2.55
C GLU A 59 13.62 7.23 -1.20
N ILE A 60 12.86 7.52 -0.14
CA ILE A 60 13.16 7.07 1.23
C ILE A 60 12.86 5.60 1.40
N LEU A 61 11.72 5.15 0.86
CA LEU A 61 11.32 3.75 0.93
C LEU A 61 11.95 2.91 -0.19
N GLY A 62 12.42 3.54 -1.28
CA GLY A 62 12.84 2.83 -2.49
C GLY A 62 11.66 2.12 -3.17
N LEU A 63 10.45 2.67 -3.03
CA LEU A 63 9.20 2.09 -3.51
C LEU A 63 8.42 3.08 -4.38
N VAL A 64 7.47 2.55 -5.14
CA VAL A 64 6.58 3.33 -6.00
C VAL A 64 5.15 3.14 -5.51
N LEU A 65 4.47 4.25 -5.23
CA LEU A 65 3.05 4.28 -4.90
C LEU A 65 2.24 4.26 -6.20
N VAL A 66 1.39 3.24 -6.35
CA VAL A 66 0.62 3.00 -7.56
C VAL A 66 -0.87 2.90 -7.24
N ARG A 67 -1.71 3.22 -8.23
CA ARG A 67 -3.13 2.88 -8.21
C ARG A 67 -3.30 1.40 -8.55
N TRP A 68 -4.12 0.70 -7.78
CA TRP A 68 -4.44 -0.71 -7.96
C TRP A 68 -5.95 -0.91 -7.91
N GLN A 69 -6.51 -1.62 -8.88
CA GLN A 69 -7.93 -1.94 -8.92
C GLN A 69 -8.19 -3.29 -8.27
N GLY A 70 -9.03 -3.33 -7.24
CA GLY A 70 -9.43 -4.59 -6.62
C GLY A 70 -10.31 -4.42 -5.39
N ILE A 71 -10.60 -5.55 -4.75
CA ILE A 71 -11.40 -5.62 -3.53
C ILE A 71 -10.45 -5.64 -2.34
N TYR A 72 -10.69 -4.80 -1.35
CA TYR A 72 -9.90 -4.74 -0.12
C TYR A 72 -10.81 -4.38 1.06
N GLY A 73 -10.58 -4.99 2.22
CA GLY A 73 -11.44 -4.83 3.39
C GLY A 73 -12.85 -5.41 3.15
N ASP A 74 -13.88 -4.63 3.49
CA ASP A 74 -15.28 -5.04 3.42
C ASP A 74 -15.99 -4.63 2.10
N GLU A 75 -15.23 -4.16 1.11
CA GLU A 75 -15.80 -3.76 -0.18
C GLU A 75 -16.38 -4.97 -0.93
N GLN A 76 -17.53 -4.78 -1.57
CA GLN A 76 -18.21 -5.83 -2.34
C GLN A 76 -17.81 -5.81 -3.82
N GLU A 77 -17.41 -4.64 -4.33
CA GLU A 77 -17.05 -4.42 -5.72
C GLU A 77 -15.61 -3.88 -5.82
N PRO A 78 -14.86 -4.20 -6.89
CA PRO A 78 -13.53 -3.66 -7.07
C PRO A 78 -13.54 -2.14 -7.20
N ILE A 79 -12.74 -1.44 -6.39
CA ILE A 79 -12.47 -0.01 -6.53
C ILE A 79 -10.97 0.26 -6.70
N THR A 80 -10.61 1.50 -6.99
CA THR A 80 -9.22 1.90 -7.06
C THR A 80 -8.69 2.20 -5.66
N TRP A 81 -7.58 1.57 -5.31
CA TRP A 81 -6.82 1.77 -4.08
C TRP A 81 -5.39 2.23 -4.39
N LEU A 82 -4.68 2.69 -3.37
CA LEU A 82 -3.23 2.85 -3.45
C LEU A 82 -2.52 1.63 -2.86
N ARG A 83 -1.47 1.17 -3.54
CA ARG A 83 -0.55 0.13 -3.03
C ARG A 83 0.90 0.54 -3.28
N TRP A 84 1.78 0.09 -2.39
CA TRP A 84 3.21 0.16 -2.62
C TRP A 84 3.64 -0.98 -3.54
N ALA A 85 4.50 -0.66 -4.50
CA ALA A 85 5.16 -1.59 -5.40
C ALA A 85 6.67 -1.37 -5.36
N THR A 86 7.42 -2.42 -5.67
CA THR A 86 8.85 -2.28 -5.97
C THR A 86 9.05 -1.44 -7.25
N PRO A 87 10.24 -0.88 -7.49
CA PRO A 87 10.54 -0.18 -8.74
C PRO A 87 10.30 -1.02 -10.02
N GLU A 88 10.38 -2.34 -9.91
CA GLU A 88 10.11 -3.30 -10.99
C GLU A 88 8.61 -3.51 -11.23
N GLY A 89 7.75 -2.93 -10.39
CA GLY A 89 6.30 -3.00 -10.50
C GLY A 89 5.66 -4.15 -9.73
N GLN A 90 6.38 -4.84 -8.85
CA GLN A 90 5.81 -5.89 -8.02
C GLN A 90 5.12 -5.28 -6.78
N LEU A 91 3.81 -5.53 -6.62
CA LEU A 91 3.06 -5.06 -5.44
C LEU A 91 3.58 -5.73 -4.17
N LEU A 92 3.74 -4.94 -3.11
CA LEU A 92 3.98 -5.48 -1.78
C LEU A 92 2.71 -6.19 -1.30
N PRO A 93 2.83 -7.45 -0.84
CA PRO A 93 1.66 -8.24 -0.48
C PRO A 93 0.97 -7.70 0.77
N THR A 94 -0.35 -7.86 0.86
CA THR A 94 -1.08 -7.63 2.10
C THR A 94 -0.82 -8.76 3.10
N ILE A 95 -1.26 -8.57 4.35
CA ILE A 95 -1.12 -9.60 5.39
C ILE A 95 -1.92 -10.85 4.99
N GLU A 96 -3.10 -10.66 4.41
CA GLU A 96 -3.97 -11.73 3.91
C GLU A 96 -3.31 -12.48 2.76
N GLU A 97 -2.74 -11.76 1.78
CA GLU A 97 -2.02 -12.36 0.66
C GLU A 97 -0.78 -13.15 1.14
N LEU A 98 -0.07 -12.64 2.15
CA LEU A 98 1.06 -13.36 2.78
C LEU A 98 0.60 -14.64 3.49
N ALA A 99 -0.50 -14.57 4.25
CA ALA A 99 -1.05 -15.72 4.95
C ALA A 99 -1.51 -16.81 3.97
N GLU A 100 -2.14 -16.43 2.86
CA GLU A 100 -2.53 -17.36 1.80
C GLU A 100 -1.31 -17.99 1.12
N GLN A 101 -0.28 -17.19 0.80
CA GLN A 101 0.96 -17.71 0.23
C GLN A 101 1.64 -18.73 1.15
N GLU A 102 1.69 -18.45 2.46
CA GLU A 102 2.30 -19.38 3.42
C GLU A 102 1.46 -20.65 3.58
N LYS A 103 0.13 -20.53 3.59
CA LYS A 103 -0.78 -21.69 3.59
C LYS A 103 -0.56 -22.57 2.36
N LEU A 104 -0.54 -22.00 1.16
CA LEU A 104 -0.29 -22.73 -0.08
C LEU A 104 1.09 -23.38 -0.09
N ARG A 105 2.10 -22.72 0.49
CA ARG A 105 3.45 -23.26 0.64
C ARG A 105 3.46 -24.47 1.57
N ALA A 106 2.81 -24.36 2.72
CA ALA A 106 2.68 -25.45 3.69
C ALA A 106 1.98 -26.66 3.07
N GLU A 107 0.85 -26.45 2.39
CA GLU A 107 0.10 -27.49 1.69
C GLU A 107 0.95 -28.19 0.62
N ARG A 108 1.71 -27.42 -0.18
CA ARG A 108 2.60 -27.97 -1.21
C ARG A 108 3.74 -28.78 -0.61
N LEU A 109 4.30 -28.34 0.53
CA LEU A 109 5.36 -29.07 1.21
C LEU A 109 4.82 -30.36 1.84
N ALA A 110 3.67 -30.30 2.51
CA ALA A 110 3.00 -31.47 3.08
C ALA A 110 2.67 -32.51 2.00
N ALA A 111 2.18 -32.07 0.83
CA ALA A 111 1.95 -32.96 -0.31
C ALA A 111 3.23 -33.66 -0.80
N LYS A 112 4.36 -32.93 -0.86
CA LYS A 112 5.67 -33.52 -1.23
C LYS A 112 6.17 -34.51 -0.18
N LEU A 113 6.01 -34.21 1.11
CA LEU A 113 6.41 -35.09 2.21
C LEU A 113 5.59 -36.39 2.21
N ARG A 114 4.26 -36.30 2.03
CA ARG A 114 3.38 -37.47 1.88
C ARG A 114 3.77 -38.32 0.66
N ALA A 115 4.13 -37.70 -0.46
CA ALA A 115 4.62 -38.42 -1.64
C ALA A 115 5.96 -39.14 -1.40
N LEU A 116 6.75 -38.67 -0.43
CA LEU A 116 8.00 -39.31 0.03
C LEU A 116 7.77 -40.32 1.17
N GLY A 117 6.53 -40.58 1.57
CA GLY A 117 6.17 -41.53 2.63
C GLY A 117 6.36 -41.01 4.05
N VAL A 118 6.51 -39.70 4.23
CA VAL A 118 6.58 -39.05 5.54
C VAL A 118 5.16 -38.63 5.95
N GLU A 119 4.66 -39.16 7.07
CA GLU A 119 3.41 -38.69 7.67
C GLU A 119 3.62 -37.29 8.29
N VAL A 120 2.75 -36.36 7.94
CA VAL A 120 2.72 -35.01 8.50
C VAL A 120 1.51 -34.96 9.43
N ASP A 121 1.76 -34.76 10.73
CA ASP A 121 0.72 -34.54 11.73
C ASP A 121 0.25 -33.09 11.65
N ASP A 122 -1.00 -32.89 11.22
CA ASP A 122 -1.63 -31.58 11.03
C ASP A 122 -2.43 -31.13 12.28
N SER A 123 -2.18 -31.72 13.46
CA SER A 123 -2.81 -31.26 14.71
C SER A 123 -2.20 -29.94 15.20
N VAL A 124 -3.08 -28.95 15.45
CA VAL A 124 -2.77 -27.62 16.00
C VAL A 124 -3.29 -27.52 17.43
#